data_AF-A0A933AMZ8-F1
#
_entry.id   AF-A0A933AMZ8-F1
#
_cell.length_a   1.000
_cell.length_b   1.000
_cell.length_c   1.000
_cell.angle_alpha   90.00
_cell.angle_beta   90.00
_cell.angle_gamma   90.00
#
_symmetry.space_group_name_H-M   'P 1'
#
loop_
_entity.id
_entity.type
_entity.pdbx_description
1 polymer ?
#
loop_
_entity_poly.entity_id
_entity_poly.type
_entity_poly.pdbx_seq_one_letter_code
_entity_poly.pdbx_strand_id
1 'polypeptide(L)'
;MSIRGSLRTMPAQDVFEWLDRRGASGELMLERGDNSRKFHVTETNITNAGSTNPAEYLGQLLINNGHIDEATLRTAFQKQAKNGMLIGKILVVAGLVTEQALREALGLKIREGVYDAMSWEDGTFVFEPDSVKTAKAIEFEVSIAIKECLEEGAIRARQWQAIRKLIPNDDLHFAIPDKTWVTRAKAGSPSALLLADVMQGMSVREIILQRHSLPFPVYQRLADLLTRGIIEIDHRPVPKRESEKKLSPSALIEAAKKLAKNGDKQAALQTARRALEAAPTDEDIKKSYAELERSLFAELSRSLLKQFRVPKLAKKKEEIETMNLSPEEKYLVGRIDGRWDLLSLMRVSPLREVEALITIQRLADRGILSLD
;
A
#
# COMPACT_ATOMS: atom_id res chain seq x y z
N MET A 1 15.07 17.31 23.10
CA MET A 1 15.78 17.67 21.85
C MET A 1 15.30 16.71 20.79
N SER A 2 14.99 17.20 19.59
CA SER A 2 14.70 16.31 18.46
C SER A 2 15.98 15.68 17.92
N ILE A 3 15.86 14.44 17.44
CA ILE A 3 16.94 13.72 16.78
C ILE A 3 16.52 13.41 15.36
N ARG A 4 17.46 13.52 14.42
CA ARG A 4 17.25 13.18 13.01
C ARG A 4 18.48 12.49 12.47
N GLY A 5 18.30 11.58 11.53
CA GLY A 5 19.42 10.83 10.96
C GLY A 5 19.01 9.97 9.77
N SER A 6 19.98 9.21 9.27
CA SER A 6 19.75 8.24 8.19
C SER A 6 19.62 6.83 8.75
N LEU A 7 18.71 6.05 8.18
CA LEU A 7 18.56 4.63 8.46
C LEU A 7 19.76 3.79 7.98
N ARG A 8 20.60 4.35 7.09
CA ARG A 8 21.86 3.71 6.68
C ARG A 8 22.90 3.71 7.81
N THR A 9 22.87 4.73 8.67
CA THR A 9 23.84 4.90 9.78
C THR A 9 23.29 4.41 11.11
N MET A 10 21.98 4.45 11.29
CA MET A 10 21.28 3.98 12.48
C MET A 10 20.00 3.29 12.01
N PRO A 11 20.04 1.96 11.77
CA PRO A 11 18.89 1.18 11.33
C PRO A 11 17.66 1.39 12.21
N ALA A 12 16.46 1.15 11.67
CA ALA A 12 15.22 1.38 12.42
C ALA A 12 15.19 0.61 13.76
N GLN A 13 15.78 -0.60 13.80
CA GLN A 13 15.97 -1.35 15.04
C GLN A 13 16.69 -0.53 16.11
N ASP A 14 17.86 0.04 15.78
CA ASP A 14 18.65 0.84 16.71
C ASP A 14 17.91 2.10 17.16
N VAL A 15 17.10 2.71 16.28
CA VAL A 15 16.25 3.86 16.61
C VAL A 15 15.22 3.47 17.67
N PHE A 16 14.51 2.35 17.48
CA PHE A 16 13.54 1.84 18.45
C PHE A 16 14.21 1.41 19.77
N GLU A 17 15.36 0.73 19.72
CA GLU A 17 16.14 0.37 20.91
C GLU A 17 16.62 1.60 21.69
N TRP A 18 17.00 2.67 20.98
CA TRP A 18 17.38 3.93 21.60
C TRP A 18 16.20 4.59 22.31
N LEU A 19 15.01 4.60 21.68
CA LEU A 19 13.78 5.14 22.27
C LEU A 19 13.39 4.37 23.54
N ASP A 20 13.40 3.04 23.46
CA ASP A 20 13.09 2.12 24.57
C ASP A 20 14.04 2.36 25.76
N ARG A 21 15.35 2.37 25.50
CA ARG A 21 16.37 2.60 26.54
C ARG A 21 16.26 3.97 27.19
N ARG A 22 15.84 4.99 26.43
CA ARG A 22 15.66 6.36 26.94
C ARG A 22 14.34 6.55 27.69
N GLY A 23 13.37 5.64 27.53
CA GLY A 23 11.99 5.88 27.97
C GLY A 23 11.41 7.15 27.33
N ALA A 24 11.69 7.35 26.03
CA ALA A 24 11.33 8.59 25.34
C ALA A 24 9.85 8.61 24.94
N SER A 25 9.20 9.77 25.08
CA SER A 25 7.83 9.99 24.60
C SER A 25 7.80 11.06 23.51
N GLY A 26 7.13 10.78 22.38
CA GLY A 26 7.07 11.67 21.22
C GLY A 26 6.67 10.99 19.92
N GLU A 27 6.73 11.75 18.81
CA GLU A 27 6.46 11.26 17.47
C GLU A 27 7.78 10.86 16.77
N LEU A 28 7.89 9.59 16.38
CA LEU A 28 8.93 9.09 15.49
C LEU A 28 8.37 9.02 14.05
N MET A 29 9.01 9.71 13.12
CA MET A 29 8.74 9.65 11.69
C MET A 29 9.90 8.99 10.96
N LEU A 30 9.60 8.05 10.07
CA LEU A 30 10.58 7.42 9.18
C LEU A 30 10.10 7.58 7.75
N GLU A 31 11.01 7.90 6.83
CA GLU A 31 10.69 8.14 5.42
C GLU A 31 11.65 7.38 4.51
N ARG A 32 11.10 6.71 3.48
CA ARG A 32 11.84 6.02 2.42
C ARG A 32 11.08 6.14 1.11
N GLY A 33 11.55 7.03 0.23
CA GLY A 33 10.85 7.36 -1.01
C GLY A 33 9.45 7.92 -0.72
N ASP A 34 8.41 7.32 -1.29
CA ASP A 34 7.01 7.71 -1.07
C ASP A 34 6.39 7.06 0.19
N ASN A 35 7.14 6.19 0.86
CA ASN A 35 6.68 5.53 2.08
C ASN A 35 7.10 6.34 3.30
N SER A 36 6.12 6.73 4.12
CA SER A 36 6.35 7.36 5.42
C SER A 36 5.61 6.58 6.49
N ARG A 37 6.28 6.39 7.62
CA ARG A 37 5.75 5.77 8.82
C ARG A 37 5.84 6.75 9.96
N LYS A 38 4.78 6.83 10.75
CA LYS A 38 4.75 7.64 11.97
C LYS A 38 4.41 6.74 13.14
N PHE A 39 5.10 6.89 14.24
CA PHE A 39 4.82 6.19 15.48
C PHE A 39 4.69 7.20 16.60
N HIS A 40 3.66 7.04 17.42
CA HIS A 40 3.64 7.71 18.70
C HIS A 40 4.19 6.76 19.75
N VAL A 41 5.23 7.19 20.44
CA VAL A 41 5.94 6.42 21.44
C VAL A 41 5.69 7.06 22.79
N THR A 42 5.40 6.24 23.80
CA THR A 42 5.22 6.65 25.18
C THR A 42 6.10 5.75 26.05
N GLU A 43 7.15 6.31 26.65
CA GLU A 43 8.14 5.58 27.45
C GLU A 43 8.76 4.39 26.68
N THR A 44 8.34 3.16 27.00
CA THR A 44 8.82 1.89 26.39
C THR A 44 7.79 1.25 25.45
N ASN A 45 6.74 1.98 25.10
CA ASN A 45 5.60 1.47 24.35
C ASN A 45 5.29 2.32 23.11
N ILE A 46 4.72 1.67 22.11
CA ILE A 46 4.16 2.32 20.92
C ILE A 46 2.65 2.31 21.06
N THR A 47 2.03 3.49 20.98
CA THR A 47 0.59 3.70 21.19
C THR A 47 -0.16 4.01 19.91
N ASN A 48 0.53 4.42 18.85
CA ASN A 48 -0.08 4.69 17.55
C ASN A 48 0.90 4.45 16.40
N ALA A 49 0.38 4.11 15.23
CA ALA A 49 1.14 3.97 13.99
C ALA A 49 0.37 4.53 12.78
N GLY A 50 0.98 5.46 12.05
CA GLY A 50 0.53 5.98 10.76
C GLY A 50 1.39 5.43 9.62
N SER A 51 0.81 5.34 8.43
CA SER A 51 1.48 4.90 7.20
C SER A 51 0.95 5.70 6.01
N THR A 52 1.73 5.83 4.95
CA THR A 52 1.26 6.31 3.63
C THR A 52 0.80 5.18 2.72
N ASN A 53 1.00 3.91 3.12
CA ASN A 53 0.52 2.74 2.40
C ASN A 53 -0.95 2.43 2.77
N PRO A 54 -1.91 2.57 1.84
CA PRO A 54 -3.33 2.40 2.16
C PRO A 54 -3.71 0.98 2.58
N ALA A 55 -2.99 -0.05 2.12
CA ALA A 55 -3.20 -1.44 2.55
C ALA A 55 -3.02 -1.63 4.07
N GLU A 56 -2.34 -0.70 4.74
CA GLU A 56 -2.10 -0.72 6.19
C GLU A 56 -3.07 0.19 6.96
N TYR A 57 -4.03 0.81 6.28
CA TYR A 57 -5.05 1.61 6.93
C TYR A 57 -5.99 0.71 7.73
N LEU A 58 -6.48 1.23 8.86
CA LEU A 58 -7.35 0.48 9.75
C LEU A 58 -8.56 -0.13 9.02
N GLY A 59 -9.18 0.64 8.11
CA GLY A 59 -10.29 0.15 7.29
C GLY A 59 -9.93 -1.07 6.45
N GLN A 60 -8.75 -1.08 5.83
CA GLN A 60 -8.30 -2.22 5.02
C GLN A 60 -7.98 -3.45 5.86
N LEU A 61 -7.36 -3.26 7.03
CA LEU A 61 -7.13 -4.36 7.97
C LEU A 61 -8.44 -5.00 8.45
N LEU A 62 -9.47 -4.18 8.70
CA LEU A 62 -10.80 -4.66 9.09
C LEU A 62 -11.50 -5.40 7.94
N ILE A 63 -11.32 -4.96 6.69
CA ILE A 63 -11.82 -5.69 5.51
C ILE A 63 -11.08 -7.02 5.34
N ASN A 64 -9.75 -7.00 5.39
CA ASN A 64 -8.91 -8.17 5.20
C ASN A 64 -9.21 -9.28 6.22
N ASN A 65 -9.48 -8.89 7.48
CA ASN A 65 -9.84 -9.80 8.56
C ASN A 65 -11.34 -10.17 8.58
N GLY A 66 -12.13 -9.69 7.62
CA GLY A 66 -13.54 -10.04 7.48
C GLY A 66 -14.47 -9.40 8.51
N HIS A 67 -14.03 -8.37 9.24
CA HIS A 67 -14.87 -7.66 10.21
C HIS A 67 -15.88 -6.74 9.53
N ILE A 68 -15.51 -6.14 8.39
CA ILE A 68 -16.38 -5.27 7.59
C ILE A 68 -16.17 -5.55 6.10
N ASP A 69 -17.08 -5.07 5.26
CA ASP A 69 -16.89 -5.04 3.81
C ASP A 69 -16.59 -3.61 3.31
N GLU A 70 -16.26 -3.50 2.02
CA GLU A 70 -15.99 -2.22 1.35
C GLU A 70 -17.19 -1.25 1.49
N ALA A 71 -18.43 -1.75 1.36
CA ALA A 71 -19.65 -0.93 1.45
C ALA A 71 -19.89 -0.34 2.85
N THR A 72 -19.57 -1.10 3.89
CA THR A 72 -19.61 -0.69 5.29
C THR A 72 -18.55 0.36 5.57
N LEU A 73 -17.31 0.15 5.11
CA LEU A 73 -16.23 1.13 5.26
C LEU A 73 -16.57 2.47 4.58
N ARG A 74 -17.13 2.44 3.37
CA ARG A 74 -17.65 3.63 2.68
C ARG A 74 -18.65 4.40 3.54
N THR A 75 -19.65 3.70 4.08
CA THR A 75 -20.70 4.31 4.91
C THR A 75 -20.09 4.95 6.16
N ALA A 76 -19.08 4.31 6.74
CA ALA A 76 -18.36 4.86 7.88
C ALA A 76 -17.57 6.14 7.51
N PHE A 77 -16.91 6.18 6.34
CA PHE A 77 -16.24 7.40 5.84
C PHE A 77 -17.22 8.55 5.57
N GLN A 78 -18.41 8.26 5.03
CA GLN A 78 -19.45 9.27 4.81
C GLN A 78 -19.95 9.87 6.14
N LYS A 79 -20.06 9.05 7.19
CA LYS A 79 -20.38 9.53 8.55
C LYS A 79 -19.23 10.37 9.12
N GLN A 80 -17.99 9.90 8.98
CA GLN A 80 -16.80 10.62 9.44
C GLN A 80 -16.71 12.02 8.83
N ALA A 81 -16.99 12.17 7.54
CA ALA A 81 -16.99 13.45 6.86
C ALA A 81 -18.01 14.45 7.45
N LYS A 82 -19.09 13.97 8.08
CA LYS A 82 -20.15 14.81 8.67
C LYS A 82 -19.88 15.19 10.13
N ASN A 83 -19.24 14.32 10.91
CA ASN A 83 -19.13 14.46 12.37
C ASN A 83 -17.69 14.55 12.90
N GLY A 84 -16.68 14.34 12.05
CA GLY A 84 -15.26 14.42 12.43
C GLY A 84 -14.78 13.32 13.38
N MET A 85 -15.60 12.30 13.67
CA MET A 85 -15.21 11.21 14.57
C MET A 85 -14.19 10.27 13.92
N LEU A 86 -13.40 9.57 14.76
CA LEU A 86 -12.49 8.55 14.28
C LEU A 86 -13.27 7.38 13.66
N ILE A 87 -12.77 6.83 12.55
CA ILE A 87 -13.44 5.76 11.81
C ILE A 87 -13.69 4.52 12.68
N GLY A 88 -12.71 4.14 13.52
CA GLY A 88 -12.85 3.03 14.46
C GLY A 88 -14.00 3.24 15.45
N LYS A 89 -14.11 4.45 16.01
CA LYS A 89 -15.23 4.81 16.91
C LYS A 89 -16.58 4.75 16.19
N ILE A 90 -16.66 5.24 14.95
CA ILE A 90 -17.89 5.17 14.16
C ILE A 90 -18.32 3.72 13.95
N LEU A 91 -17.39 2.82 13.66
CA LEU A 91 -17.66 1.40 13.44
C LEU A 91 -18.11 0.70 14.73
N VAL A 92 -17.49 1.01 15.87
CA VAL A 92 -17.89 0.46 17.18
C VAL A 92 -19.26 0.96 17.60
N VAL A 93 -19.51 2.28 17.56
CA VAL A 93 -20.80 2.88 17.94
C VAL A 93 -21.94 2.38 17.05
N ALA A 94 -21.66 2.08 15.78
CA ALA A 94 -22.64 1.51 14.85
C ALA A 94 -22.87 -0.01 15.05
N GLY A 95 -22.17 -0.66 15.98
CA GLY A 95 -22.25 -2.10 16.22
C GLY A 95 -21.66 -2.96 15.10
N LEU A 96 -20.85 -2.38 14.21
CA LEU A 96 -20.28 -3.04 13.03
C LEU A 96 -18.96 -3.76 13.36
N VAL A 97 -18.24 -3.29 14.38
CA VAL A 97 -16.98 -3.86 14.86
C VAL A 97 -17.00 -3.85 16.38
N THR A 98 -16.53 -4.91 17.03
CA THR A 98 -16.41 -4.96 18.50
C THR A 98 -15.20 -4.15 18.98
N GLU A 99 -15.21 -3.67 20.22
CA GLU A 99 -14.04 -2.98 20.79
C GLU A 99 -12.78 -3.85 20.75
N GLN A 100 -12.94 -5.15 21.02
CA GLN A 100 -11.85 -6.12 21.00
C GLN A 100 -11.26 -6.25 19.58
N ALA A 101 -12.10 -6.42 18.55
CA ALA A 101 -11.64 -6.50 17.17
C ALA A 101 -10.94 -5.20 16.72
N LEU A 102 -11.44 -4.04 17.16
CA LEU A 102 -10.79 -2.76 16.89
C LEU A 102 -9.39 -2.68 17.54
N ARG A 103 -9.26 -3.08 18.81
CA ARG A 103 -7.96 -3.10 19.52
C ARG A 103 -6.99 -4.08 18.87
N GLU A 104 -7.44 -5.26 18.45
CA GLU A 104 -6.63 -6.23 17.73
C GLU A 104 -6.12 -5.69 16.39
N ALA A 105 -6.99 -5.02 15.61
CA ALA A 105 -6.62 -4.40 14.35
C ALA A 105 -5.63 -3.23 14.54
N LEU A 106 -5.79 -2.41 15.59
CA LEU A 106 -4.86 -1.34 15.94
C LEU A 106 -3.49 -1.90 16.39
N GLY A 107 -3.49 -2.96 17.21
CA GLY A 107 -2.26 -3.63 17.62
C GLY A 107 -1.54 -4.33 16.47
N LEU A 108 -2.28 -4.90 15.51
CA LEU A 108 -1.71 -5.39 14.25
C LEU A 108 -1.08 -4.26 13.45
N LYS A 109 -1.79 -3.13 13.30
CA LYS A 109 -1.30 -1.96 12.58
C LYS A 109 0.01 -1.42 13.14
N ILE A 110 0.15 -1.35 14.47
CA ILE A 110 1.37 -0.93 15.15
C ILE A 110 2.52 -1.89 14.82
N ARG A 111 2.32 -3.18 15.08
CA ARG A 111 3.34 -4.22 14.86
C ARG A 111 3.81 -4.28 13.42
N GLU A 112 2.89 -4.32 12.46
CA GLU A 112 3.22 -4.34 11.03
C GLU A 112 3.98 -3.10 10.59
N GLY A 113 3.65 -1.94 11.17
CA GLY A 113 4.41 -0.72 10.94
C GLY A 113 5.87 -0.86 11.37
N VAL A 114 6.11 -1.37 12.57
CA VAL A 114 7.47 -1.57 13.09
C VAL A 114 8.22 -2.62 12.27
N TYR A 115 7.59 -3.75 11.94
CA TYR A 115 8.22 -4.83 11.19
C TYR A 115 8.64 -4.39 9.79
N ASP A 116 7.79 -3.64 9.09
CA ASP A 116 8.16 -3.10 7.79
C ASP A 116 9.27 -2.05 7.92
N ALA A 117 9.20 -1.13 8.89
CA ALA A 117 10.28 -0.17 9.14
C ALA A 117 11.64 -0.85 9.38
N MET A 118 11.67 -1.94 10.15
CA MET A 118 12.87 -2.73 10.40
C MET A 118 13.41 -3.46 9.15
N SER A 119 12.60 -3.60 8.10
CA SER A 119 13.03 -4.16 6.83
C SER A 119 13.68 -3.13 5.89
N TRP A 120 13.72 -1.84 6.27
CA TRP A 120 14.28 -0.78 5.44
C TRP A 120 15.80 -0.70 5.59
N GLU A 121 16.51 -0.78 4.45
CA GLU A 121 17.99 -0.65 4.40
C GLU A 121 18.45 0.80 4.23
N ASP A 122 17.54 1.70 3.87
CA ASP A 122 17.78 3.13 3.72
C ASP A 122 16.55 3.97 4.07
N GLY A 123 16.73 5.29 4.06
CA GLY A 123 15.74 6.27 4.45
C GLY A 123 16.26 7.21 5.53
N THR A 124 15.35 8.01 6.06
CA THR A 124 15.61 8.99 7.12
C THR A 124 14.65 8.80 8.28
N PHE A 125 15.08 9.19 9.46
CA PHE A 125 14.19 9.28 10.62
C PHE A 125 14.28 10.64 11.28
N VAL A 126 13.18 11.04 11.92
CA VAL A 126 13.07 12.22 12.78
C VAL A 126 12.25 11.83 14.00
N PHE A 127 12.76 12.09 15.20
CA PHE A 127 11.99 11.97 16.44
C PHE A 127 11.83 13.34 17.07
N GLU A 128 10.58 13.71 17.34
CA GLU A 128 10.17 14.95 17.98
C GLU A 128 9.54 14.61 19.35
N PRO A 129 10.17 14.99 20.48
CA PRO A 129 9.59 14.76 21.80
C PRO A 129 8.26 15.46 21.99
N ASP A 130 7.36 14.86 22.78
CA ASP A 130 6.10 15.49 23.10
C ASP A 130 6.30 16.84 23.81
N SER A 131 5.57 17.86 23.34
CA SER A 131 5.39 19.06 24.15
C SER A 131 4.53 18.72 25.36
N VAL A 132 4.82 19.29 26.54
CA VAL A 132 3.98 19.14 27.74
C VAL A 132 2.56 19.65 27.44
N LYS A 133 1.68 18.74 27.01
CA LYS A 133 0.26 18.97 26.80
C LYS A 133 -0.48 17.85 27.51
N THR A 134 -1.56 18.21 28.19
CA THR A 134 -2.43 17.25 28.87
C THR A 134 -2.97 16.27 27.85
N ALA A 135 -2.55 15.01 27.94
CA ALA A 135 -3.05 13.95 27.07
C ALA A 135 -4.56 13.80 27.30
N LYS A 136 -5.36 13.94 26.23
CA LYS A 136 -6.75 13.48 26.27
C LYS A 136 -6.71 11.96 26.20
N ALA A 137 -7.45 11.29 27.07
CA ALA A 137 -7.62 9.84 27.01
C ALA A 137 -8.12 9.45 25.61
N ILE A 138 -7.37 8.59 24.92
CA ILE A 138 -7.73 8.08 23.62
C ILE A 138 -8.63 6.87 23.85
N GLU A 139 -9.86 6.95 23.40
CA GLU A 139 -10.80 5.82 23.45
C GLU A 139 -10.28 4.68 22.55
N PHE A 140 -10.29 3.44 23.07
CA PHE A 140 -9.71 2.24 22.43
C PHE A 140 -8.17 2.26 22.28
N GLU A 141 -7.46 2.92 23.20
CA GLU A 141 -6.00 2.93 23.25
C GLU A 141 -5.41 1.50 23.25
N VAL A 142 -4.36 1.32 22.47
CA VAL A 142 -3.53 0.12 22.42
C VAL A 142 -2.12 0.55 22.75
N SER A 143 -1.42 -0.25 23.55
CA SER A 143 -0.04 -0.03 23.93
C SER A 143 0.72 -1.32 23.68
N ILE A 144 1.71 -1.27 22.78
CA ILE A 144 2.55 -2.43 22.45
C ILE A 144 3.97 -2.13 22.90
N ALA A 145 4.58 -3.03 23.67
CA ALA A 145 5.95 -2.84 24.13
C ALA A 145 6.92 -2.83 22.94
N ILE A 146 7.85 -1.88 22.91
CA ILE A 146 8.85 -1.78 21.84
C ILE A 146 9.64 -3.08 21.74
N LYS A 147 10.05 -3.64 22.88
CA LYS A 147 10.82 -4.89 22.95
C LYS A 147 10.12 -6.06 22.26
N GLU A 148 8.80 -6.21 22.44
CA GLU A 148 8.02 -7.27 21.77
C GLU A 148 8.06 -7.11 20.24
N CYS A 149 7.97 -5.86 19.76
CA CYS A 149 8.08 -5.58 18.33
C CYS A 149 9.49 -5.82 17.78
N LEU A 150 10.54 -5.54 18.55
CA LEU A 150 11.92 -5.70 18.12
C LEU A 150 12.30 -7.17 17.87
N GLU A 151 11.90 -8.06 18.78
CA GLU A 151 12.24 -9.49 18.68
C GLU A 151 11.64 -10.13 17.41
N GLU A 152 10.33 -9.96 17.20
CA GLU A 152 9.64 -10.48 16.01
C GLU A 152 10.07 -9.70 14.74
N GLY A 153 10.27 -8.39 14.86
CA GLY A 153 10.69 -7.54 13.74
C GLY A 153 12.04 -7.93 13.16
N ALA A 154 13.02 -8.31 14.00
CA ALA A 154 14.33 -8.78 13.54
C ALA A 154 14.25 -10.14 12.81
N ILE A 155 13.31 -11.00 13.20
CA ILE A 155 13.02 -12.25 12.49
C ILE A 155 12.39 -11.93 11.13
N ARG A 156 11.37 -11.07 11.12
CA ARG A 156 10.64 -10.69 9.90
C ARG A 156 11.49 -9.94 8.89
N ALA A 157 12.39 -9.05 9.32
CA ALA A 157 13.30 -8.35 8.43
C ALA A 157 14.22 -9.33 7.67
N ARG A 158 14.79 -10.31 8.37
CA ARG A 158 15.62 -11.37 7.74
C ARG A 158 14.81 -12.25 6.80
N GLN A 159 13.60 -12.66 7.22
CA GLN A 159 12.70 -13.43 6.35
C GLN A 159 12.33 -12.63 5.09
N TRP A 160 12.04 -11.34 5.23
CA TRP A 160 11.69 -10.48 4.11
C TRP A 160 12.83 -10.38 3.09
N GLN A 161 14.07 -10.18 3.55
CA GLN A 161 15.24 -10.20 2.68
C GLN A 161 15.40 -11.53 1.94
N ALA A 162 15.19 -12.67 2.62
CA ALA A 162 15.26 -13.98 1.98
C ALA A 162 14.14 -14.19 0.95
N ILE A 163 12.90 -13.82 1.31
CA ILE A 163 11.73 -13.92 0.43
C ILE A 163 11.92 -13.04 -0.81
N ARG A 164 12.44 -11.82 -0.67
CA ARG A 164 12.67 -10.91 -1.80
C ARG A 164 13.76 -11.38 -2.77
N LYS A 165 14.64 -12.32 -2.37
CA LYS A 165 15.54 -13.01 -3.31
C LYS A 165 14.80 -14.02 -4.20
N LEU A 166 13.73 -14.63 -3.69
CA LEU A 166 12.89 -15.59 -4.41
C LEU A 166 11.80 -14.90 -5.23
N ILE A 167 11.18 -13.88 -4.67
CA ILE A 167 10.07 -13.11 -5.26
C ILE A 167 10.49 -11.64 -5.29
N PRO A 168 11.23 -11.20 -6.33
CA PRO A 168 11.89 -9.89 -6.35
C PRO A 168 10.94 -8.70 -6.50
N ASN A 169 9.76 -8.91 -7.06
CA ASN A 169 8.78 -7.85 -7.31
C ASN A 169 7.35 -8.38 -7.22
N ASP A 170 6.40 -7.45 -7.12
CA ASP A 170 4.98 -7.78 -6.97
C ASP A 170 4.31 -8.19 -8.31
N ASP A 171 4.98 -8.00 -9.44
CA ASP A 171 4.46 -8.32 -10.79
C ASP A 171 4.66 -9.80 -11.15
N LEU A 172 5.25 -10.59 -10.26
CA LEU A 172 5.50 -12.01 -10.49
C LEU A 172 4.19 -12.80 -10.52
N HIS A 173 4.08 -13.68 -11.51
CA HIS A 173 3.01 -14.66 -11.63
C HIS A 173 3.56 -16.05 -11.28
N PHE A 174 2.64 -16.95 -10.89
CA PHE A 174 2.98 -18.32 -10.54
C PHE A 174 2.09 -19.30 -11.29
N ALA A 175 2.60 -20.51 -11.49
CA ALA A 175 1.84 -21.65 -11.99
C ALA A 175 1.76 -22.74 -10.90
N ILE A 176 0.76 -23.60 -11.01
CA ILE A 176 0.58 -24.76 -10.13
C ILE A 176 0.88 -26.01 -10.98
N PRO A 177 2.07 -26.62 -10.86
CA PRO A 177 2.45 -27.77 -11.68
C PRO A 177 1.48 -28.95 -11.53
N ASP A 178 1.05 -29.21 -10.29
CA ASP A 178 0.07 -30.24 -9.96
C ASP A 178 -1.20 -29.60 -9.37
N LYS A 179 -2.26 -29.52 -10.19
CA LYS A 179 -3.55 -28.94 -9.78
C LYS A 179 -4.25 -29.70 -8.65
N THR A 180 -3.83 -30.92 -8.31
CA THR A 180 -4.38 -31.65 -7.15
C THR A 180 -4.08 -30.95 -5.84
N TRP A 181 -3.07 -30.07 -5.77
CA TRP A 181 -2.82 -29.24 -4.59
C TRP A 181 -3.99 -28.32 -4.26
N VAL A 182 -4.75 -27.85 -5.25
CA VAL A 182 -5.92 -26.99 -5.04
C VAL A 182 -7.03 -27.75 -4.32
N THR A 183 -7.27 -29.01 -4.69
CA THR A 183 -8.32 -29.83 -4.08
C THR A 183 -7.90 -30.43 -2.74
N ARG A 184 -6.60 -30.64 -2.51
CA ARG A 184 -6.05 -31.10 -1.22
C ARG A 184 -6.05 -30.03 -0.14
N ALA A 185 -5.97 -28.76 -0.53
CA ALA A 185 -5.97 -27.67 0.43
C ALA A 185 -7.31 -27.58 1.17
N LYS A 186 -7.28 -27.39 2.49
CA LYS A 186 -8.50 -27.22 3.29
C LYS A 186 -9.27 -26.01 2.77
N ALA A 187 -10.52 -26.21 2.35
CA ALA A 187 -11.38 -25.15 1.85
C ALA A 187 -11.45 -23.97 2.83
N GLY A 188 -11.32 -22.74 2.30
CA GLY A 188 -11.29 -21.51 3.09
C GLY A 188 -9.99 -21.25 3.85
N SER A 189 -9.03 -22.18 3.87
CA SER A 189 -7.71 -21.90 4.45
C SER A 189 -6.96 -20.83 3.65
N PRO A 190 -6.07 -20.04 4.28
CA PRO A 190 -5.33 -19.02 3.55
C PRO A 190 -4.46 -19.59 2.41
N SER A 191 -3.97 -20.83 2.51
CA SER A 191 -3.28 -21.50 1.40
C SER A 191 -4.22 -21.90 0.26
N ALA A 192 -5.43 -22.39 0.56
CA ALA A 192 -6.42 -22.69 -0.48
C ALA A 192 -6.84 -21.43 -1.25
N LEU A 193 -7.04 -20.32 -0.53
CA LEU A 193 -7.37 -19.02 -1.12
C LEU A 193 -6.26 -18.54 -2.06
N LEU A 194 -4.99 -18.60 -1.60
CA LEU A 194 -3.84 -18.18 -2.40
C LEU A 194 -3.63 -19.06 -3.63
N LEU A 195 -3.80 -20.38 -3.51
CA LEU A 195 -3.75 -21.29 -4.65
C LEU A 195 -4.86 -21.00 -5.66
N ALA A 196 -6.07 -20.64 -5.21
CA ALA A 196 -7.15 -20.23 -6.11
C ALA A 196 -6.81 -18.94 -6.87
N ASP A 197 -6.10 -18.00 -6.26
CA ASP A 197 -5.65 -16.77 -6.95
C ASP A 197 -4.55 -17.06 -7.97
N VAL A 198 -3.58 -17.89 -7.60
CA VAL A 198 -2.52 -18.35 -8.52
C VAL A 198 -3.14 -19.09 -9.71
N MET A 199 -4.15 -19.92 -9.48
CA MET A 199 -4.87 -20.63 -10.55
C MET A 199 -5.62 -19.68 -11.48
N GLN A 200 -6.06 -18.51 -11.00
CA GLN A 200 -6.64 -17.43 -11.81
C GLN A 200 -5.57 -16.61 -12.55
N GLY A 201 -4.28 -16.93 -12.38
CA GLY A 201 -3.17 -16.23 -13.02
C GLY A 201 -2.87 -14.87 -12.40
N MET A 202 -3.32 -14.62 -11.16
CA MET A 202 -3.05 -13.35 -10.49
C MET A 202 -1.57 -13.20 -10.15
N SER A 203 -1.04 -12.00 -10.38
CA SER A 203 0.25 -11.54 -9.84
C SER A 203 0.16 -11.33 -8.33
N VAL A 204 1.32 -11.24 -7.66
CA VAL A 204 1.37 -10.90 -6.22
C VAL A 204 0.67 -9.57 -5.94
N ARG A 205 0.84 -8.57 -6.82
CA ARG A 205 0.19 -7.27 -6.71
C ARG A 205 -1.33 -7.39 -6.79
N GLU A 206 -1.85 -8.16 -7.74
CA GLU A 206 -3.29 -8.41 -7.85
C GLU A 206 -3.85 -9.08 -6.61
N ILE A 207 -3.14 -10.07 -6.04
CA ILE A 207 -3.54 -10.76 -4.81
C ILE A 207 -3.64 -9.77 -3.64
N ILE A 208 -2.60 -8.95 -3.44
CA ILE A 208 -2.55 -7.93 -2.39
C ILE A 208 -3.72 -6.96 -2.51
N LEU A 209 -3.95 -6.42 -3.72
CA LEU A 209 -5.02 -5.45 -3.98
C LEU A 209 -6.41 -6.07 -3.82
N GLN A 210 -6.66 -7.23 -4.43
CA GLN A 210 -7.99 -7.86 -4.41
C GLN A 210 -8.41 -8.31 -3.03
N ARG A 211 -7.45 -8.75 -2.20
CA ARG A 211 -7.71 -9.25 -0.85
C ARG A 211 -7.56 -8.19 0.24
N HIS A 212 -7.13 -6.97 -0.09
CA HIS A 212 -6.73 -5.95 0.89
C HIS A 212 -5.66 -6.46 1.86
N SER A 213 -4.81 -7.37 1.38
CA SER A 213 -3.86 -8.09 2.22
C SER A 213 -2.62 -7.26 2.49
N LEU A 214 -2.05 -7.42 3.69
CA LEU A 214 -0.70 -6.96 3.96
C LEU A 214 0.31 -7.71 3.07
N PRO A 215 1.38 -7.04 2.60
CA PRO A 215 2.35 -7.69 1.71
C PRO A 215 3.01 -8.91 2.35
N PHE A 216 3.59 -8.76 3.55
CA PHE A 216 4.43 -9.80 4.13
C PHE A 216 3.74 -11.17 4.28
N PRO A 217 2.53 -11.30 4.83
CA PRO A 217 1.85 -12.60 4.94
C PRO A 217 1.62 -13.29 3.59
N VAL A 218 1.33 -12.52 2.53
CA VAL A 218 1.16 -13.04 1.16
C VAL A 218 2.48 -13.59 0.65
N TYR A 219 3.53 -12.77 0.73
CA TYR A 219 4.89 -13.09 0.32
C TYR A 219 5.46 -14.31 1.04
N GLN A 220 5.32 -14.37 2.36
CA GLN A 220 5.79 -15.48 3.18
C GLN A 220 5.13 -16.79 2.75
N ARG A 221 3.82 -16.76 2.47
CA ARG A 221 3.07 -17.94 2.05
C ARG A 221 3.42 -18.36 0.61
N LEU A 222 3.55 -17.41 -0.31
CA LEU A 222 4.00 -17.71 -1.68
C LEU A 222 5.41 -18.32 -1.67
N ALA A 223 6.32 -17.79 -0.85
CA ALA A 223 7.67 -18.35 -0.72
C ALA A 223 7.66 -19.77 -0.11
N ASP A 224 6.81 -20.05 0.89
CA ASP A 224 6.65 -21.40 1.44
C ASP A 224 6.10 -22.38 0.39
N LEU A 225 5.10 -21.96 -0.41
CA LEU A 225 4.57 -22.78 -1.50
C LEU A 225 5.62 -23.02 -2.61
N LEU A 226 6.39 -22.00 -2.95
CA LEU A 226 7.43 -22.06 -3.99
C LEU A 226 8.58 -22.98 -3.56
N THR A 227 9.07 -22.83 -2.33
CA THR A 227 10.16 -23.66 -1.78
C THR A 227 9.76 -25.13 -1.63
N ARG A 228 8.46 -25.43 -1.45
CA ARG A 228 7.91 -26.79 -1.45
C ARG A 228 7.61 -27.34 -2.85
N GLY A 229 7.78 -26.56 -3.91
CA GLY A 229 7.45 -26.95 -5.29
C GLY A 229 5.95 -27.13 -5.54
N ILE A 230 5.09 -26.57 -4.69
CA ILE A 230 3.63 -26.57 -4.90
C ILE A 230 3.25 -25.57 -5.98
N ILE A 231 3.98 -24.46 -6.06
CA ILE A 231 3.91 -23.48 -7.14
C ILE A 231 5.30 -23.29 -7.75
N GLU A 232 5.34 -22.77 -8.97
CA GLU A 232 6.57 -22.37 -9.67
C GLU A 232 6.40 -20.96 -10.27
N ILE A 233 7.52 -20.27 -10.54
CA ILE A 233 7.47 -18.96 -11.21
C ILE A 233 6.97 -19.18 -12.64
N ASP A 234 5.92 -18.44 -13.02
CA ASP A 234 5.38 -18.52 -14.37
C ASP A 234 6.27 -17.73 -15.33
N HIS A 235 7.13 -18.45 -16.04
CA HIS A 235 8.05 -17.89 -17.04
C HIS A 235 7.40 -17.65 -18.40
N ARG A 236 6.07 -17.80 -18.55
CA ARG A 236 5.40 -17.43 -19.80
C ARG A 236 5.75 -15.99 -20.15
N PRO A 237 6.12 -15.70 -21.41
CA PRO A 237 6.63 -14.39 -21.78
C PRO A 237 5.55 -13.33 -21.54
N VAL A 238 5.73 -12.54 -20.48
CA VAL A 238 5.06 -11.25 -20.36
C VAL A 238 5.48 -10.45 -21.60
N PRO A 239 4.55 -9.89 -22.39
CA PRO A 239 4.90 -9.14 -23.58
C PRO A 239 5.92 -8.06 -23.20
N LYS A 240 7.18 -8.25 -23.63
CA LYS A 240 8.25 -7.28 -23.45
C LYS A 240 7.75 -5.99 -24.10
N ARG A 241 7.50 -4.96 -23.29
CA ARG A 241 7.35 -3.59 -23.81
C ARG A 241 8.59 -3.33 -24.66
N GLU A 242 8.36 -3.02 -25.94
CA GLU A 242 9.42 -2.85 -26.94
C GLU A 242 10.52 -1.95 -26.37
N SER A 243 11.77 -2.42 -26.47
CA SER A 243 12.94 -1.67 -26.08
C SER A 243 13.16 -0.53 -27.06
N GLU A 244 12.40 0.55 -26.92
CA GLU A 244 12.67 1.80 -27.61
C GLU A 244 13.95 2.44 -27.05
N LYS A 245 14.76 2.99 -27.96
CA LYS A 245 16.08 3.61 -27.77
C LYS A 245 16.39 4.02 -26.32
N LYS A 246 17.42 3.39 -25.74
CA LYS A 246 17.92 3.65 -24.38
C LYS A 246 18.44 5.08 -24.24
N LEU A 247 17.54 6.01 -23.93
CA LEU A 247 17.90 7.24 -23.23
C LEU A 247 18.48 6.84 -21.86
N SER A 248 19.52 7.54 -21.41
CA SER A 248 20.00 7.35 -20.03
C SER A 248 18.87 7.69 -19.04
N PRO A 249 18.87 7.12 -17.82
CA PRO A 249 17.90 7.49 -16.78
C PRO A 249 17.81 9.01 -16.56
N SER A 250 18.95 9.70 -16.58
CA SER A 250 19.01 11.17 -16.52
C SER A 250 18.35 11.86 -17.71
N ALA A 251 18.55 11.36 -18.93
CA ALA A 251 17.93 11.91 -20.13
C ALA A 251 16.41 11.67 -20.16
N LEU A 252 15.94 10.55 -19.60
CA LEU A 252 14.51 10.28 -19.40
C LEU A 252 13.88 11.28 -18.43
N ILE A 253 14.57 11.63 -17.32
CA ILE A 253 14.08 12.68 -16.41
C ILE A 253 14.03 14.05 -17.08
N GLU A 254 15.05 14.42 -17.86
CA GLU A 254 15.03 15.71 -18.57
C GLU A 254 13.93 15.75 -19.65
N ALA A 255 13.68 14.64 -20.34
CA ALA A 255 12.54 14.51 -21.26
C ALA A 255 11.20 14.62 -20.50
N ALA A 256 11.08 13.96 -19.34
CA ALA A 256 9.89 14.05 -18.50
C ALA A 256 9.61 15.48 -18.03
N LYS A 257 10.64 16.20 -17.56
CA LYS A 257 10.51 17.62 -17.16
C LYS A 257 10.07 18.51 -18.32
N LYS A 258 10.56 18.26 -19.54
CA LYS A 258 10.12 18.99 -20.75
C LYS A 258 8.65 18.72 -21.07
N LEU A 259 8.22 17.45 -21.05
CA LEU A 259 6.82 17.08 -21.25
C LEU A 259 5.91 17.77 -20.22
N ALA A 260 6.31 17.77 -18.95
CA ALA A 260 5.56 18.42 -17.89
C ALA A 260 5.44 19.94 -18.08
N LYS A 261 6.53 20.60 -18.52
CA LYS A 261 6.51 22.04 -18.88
C LYS A 261 5.60 22.34 -20.06
N ASN A 262 5.48 21.40 -21.01
CA ASN A 262 4.59 21.52 -22.17
C ASN A 262 3.12 21.17 -21.85
N GLY A 263 2.81 20.83 -20.60
CA GLY A 263 1.46 20.50 -20.13
C GLY A 263 1.11 19.02 -20.15
N ASP A 264 1.92 18.17 -20.80
CA ASP A 264 1.68 16.72 -20.83
C ASP A 264 2.28 16.03 -19.60
N LYS A 265 1.61 16.23 -18.45
CA LYS A 265 2.06 15.71 -17.16
C LYS A 265 1.90 14.19 -17.02
N GLN A 266 0.94 13.58 -17.73
CA GLN A 266 0.79 12.12 -17.73
C GLN A 266 1.95 11.45 -18.47
N ALA A 267 2.28 11.90 -19.70
CA ALA A 267 3.42 11.35 -20.42
C ALA A 267 4.74 11.66 -19.71
N ALA A 268 4.84 12.83 -19.05
CA ALA A 268 5.97 13.15 -18.19
C ALA A 268 6.16 12.13 -17.07
N LEU A 269 5.10 11.82 -16.30
CA LEU A 269 5.19 10.87 -15.20
C LEU A 269 5.51 9.45 -15.69
N GLN A 270 4.93 9.02 -16.81
CA GLN A 270 5.24 7.72 -17.42
C GLN A 270 6.72 7.64 -17.86
N THR A 271 7.26 8.73 -18.42
CA THR A 271 8.67 8.82 -18.81
C THR A 271 9.58 8.81 -17.58
N ALA A 272 9.20 9.53 -16.52
CA ALA A 272 9.94 9.53 -15.25
C ALA A 272 9.92 8.17 -14.56
N ARG A 273 8.80 7.44 -14.62
CA ARG A 273 8.70 6.07 -14.10
C ARG A 273 9.73 5.13 -14.75
N ARG A 274 9.92 5.24 -16.07
CA ARG A 274 10.96 4.47 -16.78
C ARG A 274 12.36 4.80 -16.29
N ALA A 275 12.63 6.07 -15.95
CA ALA A 275 13.91 6.46 -15.37
C ALA A 275 14.11 5.84 -13.99
N LEU A 276 13.07 5.86 -13.16
CA LEU A 276 13.09 5.27 -11.81
C LEU A 276 13.25 3.74 -11.86
N GLU A 277 12.59 3.05 -12.79
CA GLU A 277 12.76 1.61 -13.01
C GLU A 277 14.19 1.26 -13.44
N ALA A 278 14.84 2.13 -14.24
CA ALA A 278 16.20 1.92 -14.72
C ALA A 278 17.29 2.26 -13.68
N ALA A 279 17.00 3.17 -12.74
CA ALA A 279 17.92 3.61 -11.69
C ALA A 279 17.16 3.80 -10.36
N PRO A 280 16.70 2.71 -9.73
CA PRO A 280 15.81 2.76 -8.57
C PRO A 280 16.47 3.29 -7.30
N THR A 281 17.80 3.35 -7.26
CA THR A 281 18.59 3.85 -6.12
C THR A 281 19.08 5.29 -6.30
N ASP A 282 18.82 5.92 -7.45
CA ASP A 282 19.25 7.28 -7.73
C ASP A 282 18.30 8.30 -7.08
N GLU A 283 18.84 9.06 -6.11
CA GLU A 283 18.05 10.02 -5.31
C GLU A 283 17.53 11.22 -6.11
N ASP A 284 18.26 11.68 -7.13
CA ASP A 284 17.82 12.80 -7.96
C ASP A 284 16.67 12.40 -8.88
N ILE A 285 16.70 11.16 -9.37
CA ILE A 285 15.62 10.54 -10.16
C ILE A 285 14.38 10.34 -9.28
N LYS A 286 14.53 9.77 -8.07
CA LYS A 286 13.44 9.62 -7.09
C LYS A 286 12.78 10.97 -6.78
N LYS A 287 13.60 12.00 -6.49
CA LYS A 287 13.10 13.34 -6.19
C LYS A 287 12.35 13.96 -7.37
N SER A 288 12.93 13.87 -8.56
CA SER A 288 12.29 14.39 -9.79
C SER A 288 10.97 13.67 -10.10
N TYR A 289 10.92 12.34 -9.91
CA TYR A 289 9.70 11.56 -10.04
C TYR A 289 8.63 12.02 -9.05
N ALA A 290 8.98 12.15 -7.76
CA ALA A 290 8.05 12.58 -6.72
C ALA A 290 7.50 14.00 -6.96
N GLU A 291 8.32 14.92 -7.49
CA GLU A 291 7.88 16.27 -7.87
C GLU A 291 6.85 16.24 -9.01
N LEU A 292 7.11 15.44 -10.05
CA LEU A 292 6.19 15.26 -11.17
C LEU A 292 4.89 14.59 -10.73
N GLU A 293 4.98 13.56 -9.88
CA GLU A 293 3.83 12.86 -9.31
C GLU A 293 2.93 13.81 -8.51
N ARG A 294 3.52 14.61 -7.61
CA ARG A 294 2.78 15.62 -6.82
C ARG A 294 2.11 16.66 -7.71
N SER A 295 2.80 17.13 -8.76
CA SER A 295 2.25 18.10 -9.71
C SER A 295 1.06 17.53 -10.49
N LEU A 296 1.15 16.27 -10.96
CA LEU A 296 0.05 15.61 -11.65
C LEU A 296 -1.12 15.34 -10.70
N PHE A 297 -0.85 14.86 -9.49
CA PHE A 297 -1.87 14.64 -8.47
C PHE A 297 -2.67 15.91 -8.17
N ALA A 298 -1.99 17.04 -7.98
CA ALA A 298 -2.64 18.32 -7.72
C ALA A 298 -3.55 18.77 -8.87
N GLU A 299 -3.17 18.49 -10.12
CA GLU A 299 -3.99 18.78 -11.30
C GLU A 299 -5.21 17.86 -11.39
N LEU A 300 -5.01 16.54 -11.29
CA LEU A 300 -6.08 15.56 -11.35
C LEU A 300 -7.08 15.75 -10.20
N SER A 301 -6.59 16.09 -9.00
CA SER A 301 -7.46 16.38 -7.86
C SER A 301 -8.36 17.59 -8.14
N ARG A 302 -7.83 18.67 -8.73
CA ARG A 302 -8.63 19.85 -9.10
C ARG A 302 -9.60 19.57 -10.25
N SER A 303 -9.21 18.72 -11.20
CA SER A 303 -10.04 18.38 -12.37
C SER A 303 -11.17 17.42 -12.00
N LEU A 304 -10.81 16.31 -11.35
CA LEU A 304 -11.70 15.16 -11.13
C LEU A 304 -12.50 15.27 -9.84
N LEU A 305 -11.94 15.83 -8.76
CA LEU A 305 -12.58 15.85 -7.44
C LEU A 305 -13.31 17.17 -7.11
N LYS A 306 -13.21 18.19 -7.97
CA LYS A 306 -13.92 19.47 -7.77
C LYS A 306 -15.44 19.32 -7.82
N GLN A 307 -15.93 18.36 -8.60
CA GLN A 307 -17.35 18.05 -8.72
C GLN A 307 -17.59 16.63 -8.21
N PHE A 308 -18.77 16.43 -7.64
CA PHE A 308 -19.25 15.10 -7.31
C PHE A 308 -19.46 14.33 -8.62
N ARG A 309 -18.75 13.21 -8.79
CA ARG A 309 -18.81 12.36 -9.98
C ARG A 309 -18.97 10.91 -9.57
N VAL A 310 -19.81 10.19 -10.30
CA VAL A 310 -20.04 8.75 -10.11
C VAL A 310 -19.56 8.03 -11.36
N PRO A 311 -18.34 7.44 -11.36
CA PRO A 311 -17.83 6.72 -12.52
C PRO A 311 -18.76 5.59 -12.94
N LYS A 312 -18.88 5.39 -14.26
CA LYS A 312 -19.62 4.27 -14.87
C LYS A 312 -18.75 3.59 -15.91
N LEU A 313 -18.90 2.28 -16.05
CA LEU A 313 -18.28 1.56 -17.16
C LEU A 313 -18.93 2.03 -18.47
N ALA A 314 -18.11 2.55 -19.39
CA ALA A 314 -18.55 2.95 -20.73
C ALA A 314 -18.58 1.76 -21.71
N LYS A 315 -17.91 0.66 -21.37
CA LYS A 315 -17.82 -0.57 -22.14
C LYS A 315 -18.46 -1.75 -21.41
N LYS A 316 -18.85 -2.78 -22.16
CA LYS A 316 -19.39 -4.02 -21.59
C LYS A 316 -18.29 -4.81 -20.89
N LYS A 317 -18.65 -5.58 -19.85
CA LYS A 317 -17.68 -6.36 -19.06
C LYS A 317 -16.89 -7.34 -19.90
N GLU A 318 -17.55 -8.01 -20.86
CA GLU A 318 -16.92 -8.98 -21.75
C GLU A 318 -15.85 -8.33 -22.64
N GLU A 319 -16.07 -7.09 -23.07
CA GLU A 319 -15.07 -6.34 -23.84
C GLU A 319 -13.87 -5.97 -22.96
N ILE A 320 -14.13 -5.53 -21.73
CA ILE A 320 -13.09 -5.11 -20.78
C ILE A 320 -12.22 -6.30 -20.34
N GLU A 321 -12.79 -7.49 -20.15
CA GLU A 321 -12.05 -8.71 -19.78
C GLU A 321 -10.99 -9.12 -20.82
N THR A 322 -11.20 -8.77 -22.09
CA THR A 322 -10.22 -9.04 -23.17
C THR A 322 -9.13 -7.99 -23.27
N MET A 323 -9.24 -6.86 -22.55
CA MET A 323 -8.27 -5.78 -22.60
C MET A 323 -7.05 -6.07 -21.72
N ASN A 324 -5.90 -5.59 -22.18
CA ASN A 324 -4.71 -5.55 -21.34
C ASN A 324 -4.85 -4.43 -20.30
N LEU A 325 -5.25 -4.80 -19.09
CA LEU A 325 -5.40 -3.92 -17.95
C LEU A 325 -4.30 -4.18 -16.91
N SER A 326 -3.78 -3.12 -16.30
CA SER A 326 -2.89 -3.26 -15.14
C SER A 326 -3.66 -3.77 -13.90
N PRO A 327 -2.97 -4.31 -12.88
CA PRO A 327 -3.60 -4.73 -11.62
C PRO A 327 -4.52 -3.67 -11.01
N GLU A 328 -4.08 -2.41 -11.02
CA GLU A 328 -4.81 -1.26 -10.48
C GLU A 328 -6.07 -0.97 -11.30
N GLU A 329 -5.99 -1.08 -12.63
CA GLU A 329 -7.14 -0.93 -13.53
C GLU A 329 -8.16 -2.03 -13.30
N LYS A 330 -7.73 -3.29 -13.25
CA LYS A 330 -8.60 -4.43 -12.98
C LYS A 330 -9.29 -4.28 -11.62
N TYR A 331 -8.54 -3.86 -10.61
CA TYR A 331 -9.08 -3.58 -9.28
C TYR A 331 -10.21 -2.54 -9.34
N LEU A 332 -9.93 -1.36 -9.91
CA LEU A 332 -10.92 -0.27 -9.95
C LEU A 332 -12.12 -0.60 -10.85
N VAL A 333 -11.90 -1.16 -12.04
CA VAL A 333 -12.98 -1.60 -12.94
C VAL A 333 -13.92 -2.59 -12.23
N GLY A 334 -13.37 -3.51 -11.44
CA GLY A 334 -14.16 -4.49 -10.68
C GLY A 334 -15.08 -3.88 -9.62
N ARG A 335 -14.82 -2.63 -9.19
CA ARG A 335 -15.61 -1.90 -8.18
C ARG A 335 -16.53 -0.82 -8.76
N ILE A 336 -16.39 -0.51 -10.05
CA ILE A 336 -17.22 0.51 -10.70
C ILE A 336 -18.54 -0.11 -11.15
N ASP A 337 -19.57 0.09 -10.32
CA ASP A 337 -20.94 -0.36 -10.54
C ASP A 337 -21.93 0.79 -10.81
N GLY A 338 -21.42 2.02 -10.92
CA GLY A 338 -22.23 3.24 -11.07
C GLY A 338 -22.89 3.74 -9.80
N ARG A 339 -22.49 3.27 -8.61
CA ARG A 339 -23.01 3.70 -7.30
C ARG A 339 -21.97 4.42 -6.44
N TRP A 340 -20.69 4.19 -6.70
CA TRP A 340 -19.59 4.75 -5.92
C TRP A 340 -19.15 6.07 -6.53
N ASP A 341 -19.11 7.14 -5.73
CA ASP A 341 -18.45 8.37 -6.15
C ASP A 341 -16.92 8.21 -6.11
N LEU A 342 -16.21 9.04 -6.88
CA LEU A 342 -14.75 8.96 -7.00
C LEU A 342 -14.02 9.01 -5.65
N LEU A 343 -14.44 9.90 -4.75
CA LEU A 343 -13.79 10.07 -3.46
C LEU A 343 -13.98 8.83 -2.58
N SER A 344 -15.21 8.28 -2.56
CA SER A 344 -15.51 7.03 -1.86
C SER A 344 -14.71 5.84 -2.42
N LEU A 345 -14.63 5.72 -3.75
CA LEU A 345 -13.87 4.66 -4.43
C LEU A 345 -12.38 4.72 -4.05
N MET A 346 -11.80 5.92 -4.04
CA MET A 346 -10.40 6.12 -3.65
C MET A 346 -10.15 5.80 -2.17
N ARG A 347 -11.03 6.24 -1.26
CA ARG A 347 -10.84 6.04 0.19
C ARG A 347 -10.97 4.59 0.65
N VAL A 348 -11.76 3.79 -0.07
CA VAL A 348 -11.95 2.36 0.23
C VAL A 348 -11.01 1.48 -0.60
N SER A 349 -10.34 2.04 -1.60
CA SER A 349 -9.31 1.32 -2.34
C SER A 349 -8.02 1.14 -1.51
N PRO A 350 -7.30 0.03 -1.66
CA PRO A 350 -5.96 -0.15 -1.11
C PRO A 350 -4.88 0.56 -1.96
N LEU A 351 -5.27 1.29 -3.02
CA LEU A 351 -4.37 2.09 -3.85
C LEU A 351 -4.06 3.44 -3.22
N ARG A 352 -2.84 3.97 -3.46
CA ARG A 352 -2.52 5.36 -3.11
C ARG A 352 -3.47 6.29 -3.85
N GLU A 353 -3.89 7.39 -3.22
CA GLU A 353 -4.82 8.34 -3.83
C GLU A 353 -4.34 8.84 -5.20
N VAL A 354 -3.03 9.07 -5.33
CA VAL A 354 -2.42 9.48 -6.60
C VAL A 354 -2.50 8.40 -7.67
N GLU A 355 -2.19 7.14 -7.32
CA GLU A 355 -2.29 6.01 -8.23
C GLU A 355 -3.73 5.76 -8.67
N ALA A 356 -4.68 5.88 -7.73
CA ALA A 356 -6.10 5.75 -8.01
C ALA A 356 -6.56 6.83 -9.01
N LEU A 357 -6.24 8.10 -8.80
CA LEU A 357 -6.61 9.18 -9.73
C LEU A 357 -5.97 9.03 -11.11
N ILE A 358 -4.68 8.68 -11.18
CA ILE A 358 -3.99 8.44 -12.45
C ILE A 358 -4.65 7.28 -13.19
N THR A 359 -4.99 6.20 -12.47
CA THR A 359 -5.63 5.03 -13.06
C THR A 359 -7.03 5.36 -13.56
N ILE A 360 -7.82 6.12 -12.79
CA ILE A 360 -9.16 6.59 -13.19
C ILE A 360 -9.08 7.44 -14.45
N GLN A 361 -8.16 8.40 -14.51
CA GLN A 361 -7.95 9.24 -15.68
C GLN A 361 -7.58 8.39 -16.90
N ARG A 362 -6.61 7.47 -16.77
CA ARG A 362 -6.19 6.60 -17.87
C ARG A 362 -7.33 5.72 -18.40
N LEU A 363 -8.18 5.20 -17.51
CA LEU A 363 -9.35 4.44 -17.90
C LEU A 363 -10.39 5.30 -18.64
N ALA A 364 -10.57 6.56 -18.23
CA ALA A 364 -11.44 7.52 -18.93
C ALA A 364 -10.88 7.89 -20.31
N ASP A 365 -9.57 8.16 -20.43
CA ASP A 365 -8.88 8.47 -21.69
C ASP A 365 -9.00 7.33 -22.71
N ARG A 366 -9.01 6.07 -22.22
CA ARG A 366 -9.22 4.85 -23.03
C ARG A 366 -10.69 4.57 -23.36
N GLY A 367 -11.61 5.42 -22.90
CA GLY A 367 -13.06 5.23 -23.07
C GLY A 367 -13.60 4.00 -22.35
N ILE A 368 -12.90 3.50 -21.31
CA ILE A 368 -13.37 2.38 -20.48
C ILE A 368 -14.32 2.90 -19.41
N LEU A 369 -14.08 4.12 -18.91
CA LEU A 369 -14.92 4.80 -17.93
C LEU A 369 -15.55 6.07 -18.50
N SER A 370 -16.80 6.33 -18.12
CA SER A 370 -17.39 7.67 -18.16
C SER A 370 -17.35 8.30 -16.76
N LEU A 371 -17.07 9.60 -16.70
CA LEU A 371 -16.96 10.41 -15.48
C LEU A 371 -18.04 11.49 -15.38
N ASP A 372 -19.17 11.30 -16.07
CA ASP A 372 -20.31 12.23 -16.11
C ASP A 372 -20.87 12.63 -14.73
#